data_AF-A0A4P5X6U4-F1
#
_entry.id   AF-A0A4P5X6U4-F1
#
_cell.length_a   1.000
_cell.length_b   1.000
_cell.length_c   1.000
_cell.angle_alpha   90.00
_cell.angle_beta   90.00
_cell.angle_gamma   90.00
#
_symmetry.space_group_name_H-M   'P 1'
#
loop_
_entity.id
_entity.type
_entity.pdbx_description
1 polymer ?
#
loop_
_entity_poly.entity_id
_entity_poly.type
_entity_poly.pdbx_seq_one_letter_code
_entity_poly.pdbx_strand_id
1 'polypeptide(L)'
;MLSKRDPYDRLESLDAMSAIKAWLLGDYVRGEERVLILAIRRELGLELTDAEIRGVLVEAANGNAAAMNVFRRLLLLEAVPDEEFAIGKPR
;
A
#
# COMPACT_ATOMS: atom_id res chain seq x y z
N MET A 1 -18.06 -22.28 17.23
CA MET A 1 -17.69 -22.14 15.81
C MET A 1 -17.14 -20.73 15.63
N LEU A 2 -15.82 -20.54 15.59
CA LEU A 2 -15.24 -19.25 15.21
C LEU A 2 -15.36 -19.15 13.69
N SER A 3 -16.33 -18.38 13.19
CA SER A 3 -16.27 -17.90 11.81
C SER A 3 -14.94 -17.16 11.68
N LYS A 4 -13.98 -17.77 10.98
CA LYS A 4 -12.80 -17.06 10.49
C LYS A 4 -13.37 -15.96 9.60
N ARG A 5 -13.53 -14.74 10.15
CA ARG A 5 -13.85 -13.56 9.36
C ARG A 5 -12.88 -13.56 8.20
N ASP A 6 -13.42 -13.53 6.98
CA ASP A 6 -12.58 -13.58 5.81
C ASP A 6 -11.64 -12.36 5.88
N PRO A 7 -10.32 -12.51 5.66
CA PRO A 7 -9.43 -11.37 5.49
C PRO A 7 -9.98 -10.33 4.49
N TYR A 8 -10.78 -10.76 3.52
CA TYR A 8 -11.51 -9.90 2.58
C TYR A 8 -12.68 -9.13 3.21
N ASP A 9 -13.34 -9.65 4.25
CA ASP A 9 -14.40 -8.91 4.98
C ASP A 9 -13.82 -7.72 5.75
N ARG A 10 -12.57 -7.83 6.24
CA ARG A 10 -11.86 -6.71 6.85
C ARG A 10 -11.58 -5.59 5.83
N LEU A 11 -11.39 -5.97 4.57
CA LEU A 11 -11.03 -5.10 3.46
C LEU A 11 -12.14 -4.07 3.17
N GLU A 12 -13.41 -4.48 3.22
CA GLU A 12 -14.56 -3.57 2.99
C GLU A 12 -14.61 -2.40 3.99
N SER A 13 -14.14 -2.63 5.21
CA SER A 13 -14.16 -1.62 6.28
C SER A 13 -12.88 -0.79 6.43
N LEU A 14 -11.79 -1.20 5.75
CA LEU A 14 -10.48 -0.61 5.96
C LEU A 14 -10.24 0.55 4.99
N ASP A 15 -10.12 1.77 5.53
CA ASP A 15 -9.73 2.95 4.76
C ASP A 15 -8.23 2.96 4.44
N ALA A 16 -7.82 3.67 3.39
CA ALA A 16 -6.42 3.72 2.97
C ALA A 16 -5.47 4.27 4.03
N MET A 17 -5.89 5.26 4.83
CA MET A 17 -5.03 5.85 5.85
C MET A 17 -4.79 4.88 6.99
N SER A 18 -5.81 4.14 7.41
CA SER A 18 -5.73 3.06 8.39
C SER A 18 -4.87 1.92 7.88
N ALA A 19 -5.00 1.54 6.60
CA ALA A 19 -4.15 0.52 5.98
C ALA A 19 -2.67 0.94 5.93
N ILE A 20 -2.37 2.19 5.55
CA ILE A 20 -1.02 2.75 5.57
C ILE A 20 -0.45 2.74 6.98
N LYS A 21 -1.22 3.21 7.98
CA LYS A 21 -0.78 3.21 9.37
C LYS A 21 -0.51 1.80 9.89
N ALA A 22 -1.40 0.85 9.61
CA ALA A 22 -1.22 -0.54 10.00
C ALA A 22 0.08 -1.10 9.41
N TRP A 23 0.38 -0.81 8.15
CA TRP A 23 1.64 -1.20 7.53
C TRP A 23 2.86 -0.61 8.26
N LEU A 24 2.86 0.71 8.47
CA LEU A 24 4.00 1.41 9.08
C LEU A 24 4.25 1.00 10.54
N LEU A 25 3.19 0.63 11.26
CA LEU A 25 3.27 0.16 12.65
C LEU A 25 3.56 -1.34 12.75
N GLY A 26 3.55 -2.08 11.64
CA GLY A 26 3.63 -3.54 11.66
C GLY A 26 2.41 -4.21 12.30
N ASP A 27 1.27 -3.52 12.34
CA ASP A 27 0.02 -3.98 12.97
C ASP A 27 -0.81 -4.83 11.99
N TYR A 28 -0.21 -5.94 11.55
CA TYR A 28 -0.84 -6.91 10.66
C TYR A 28 -0.13 -8.27 10.77
N VAL A 29 -0.85 -9.36 10.46
CA VAL A 29 -0.24 -10.70 10.44
C VAL A 29 0.19 -11.11 9.04
N ARG A 30 1.02 -12.16 8.96
CA ARG A 30 1.49 -12.71 7.70
C ARG A 30 0.31 -13.12 6.81
N GLY A 31 0.24 -12.53 5.61
CA GLY A 31 -0.86 -12.74 4.66
C GLY A 31 -1.86 -11.58 4.58
N GLU A 32 -1.88 -10.68 5.57
CA GLU A 32 -2.74 -9.48 5.55
C GLU A 32 -2.14 -8.33 4.73
N GLU A 33 -0.85 -8.40 4.37
CA GLU A 33 -0.18 -7.39 3.52
C GLU A 33 -0.96 -7.08 2.24
N ARG A 34 -1.48 -8.13 1.59
CA ARG A 34 -2.27 -7.97 0.36
C ARG A 34 -3.60 -7.28 0.64
N VAL A 35 -4.21 -7.53 1.80
CA VAL A 35 -5.44 -6.87 2.23
C VAL A 35 -5.21 -5.37 2.42
N LEU A 36 -4.09 -4.99 3.05
CA LEU A 36 -3.70 -3.59 3.22
C LEU A 36 -3.47 -2.90 1.87
N ILE A 37 -2.71 -3.53 0.97
CA ILE A 37 -2.43 -3.00 -0.37
C ILE A 37 -3.72 -2.81 -1.18
N LEU A 38 -4.63 -3.79 -1.14
CA LEU A 38 -5.91 -3.72 -1.82
C LEU A 38 -6.82 -2.62 -1.26
N ALA A 39 -6.85 -2.44 0.07
CA ALA A 39 -7.58 -1.35 0.71
C ALA A 39 -7.05 0.02 0.24
N ILE A 40 -5.72 0.18 0.22
CA ILE A 40 -5.06 1.39 -0.27
C ILE A 40 -5.41 1.66 -1.72
N ARG A 41 -5.25 0.66 -2.60
CA ARG A 41 -5.54 0.80 -4.03
C ARG A 41 -7.00 1.20 -4.27
N ARG A 42 -7.93 0.46 -3.66
CA ARG A 42 -9.38 0.66 -3.84
C ARG A 42 -9.81 2.06 -3.40
N GLU A 43 -9.41 2.47 -2.20
CA GLU A 43 -9.87 3.74 -1.62
C GLU A 43 -9.30 4.96 -2.37
N LEU A 44 -8.05 4.85 -2.83
CA LEU A 44 -7.35 5.93 -3.52
C LEU A 44 -7.59 5.93 -5.03
N GLY A 45 -8.22 4.88 -5.58
CA GLY A 45 -8.44 4.74 -7.01
C GLY A 45 -7.15 4.62 -7.81
N LEU A 46 -6.12 3.96 -7.25
CA LEU A 46 -4.81 3.82 -7.89
C LEU A 46 -4.84 2.69 -8.94
N GLU A 47 -4.15 2.89 -10.05
CA GLU A 47 -3.82 1.82 -11.01
C GLU A 47 -2.43 1.20 -10.73
N LEU A 48 -1.66 1.75 -9.77
CA LEU A 48 -0.38 1.19 -9.31
C LEU A 48 -0.46 -0.31 -8.95
N THR A 49 0.54 -1.08 -9.36
CA THR A 49 0.69 -2.52 -9.07
C THR A 49 0.97 -2.80 -7.58
N ASP A 50 0.77 -4.05 -7.15
CA ASP A 50 1.02 -4.46 -5.76
C ASP A 50 2.48 -4.20 -5.37
N ALA A 51 3.40 -4.35 -6.33
CA ALA A 51 4.82 -4.16 -6.14
C ALA A 51 5.18 -2.69 -5.91
N GLU A 52 4.57 -1.77 -6.65
CA GLU A 52 4.81 -0.32 -6.50
C GLU A 52 4.29 0.21 -5.17
N ILE A 53 3.04 -0.14 -4.83
CA ILE A 53 2.45 0.23 -3.54
C ILE A 53 3.29 -0.35 -2.39
N ARG A 54 3.67 -1.63 -2.48
CA ARG A 54 4.55 -2.26 -1.49
C ARG A 54 5.91 -1.57 -1.41
N GLY A 55 6.52 -1.22 -2.54
CA GLY A 55 7.81 -0.52 -2.58
C GLY A 55 7.76 0.79 -1.79
N VAL A 56 6.73 1.60 -2.04
CA VAL A 56 6.50 2.86 -1.31
C VAL A 56 6.31 2.62 0.19
N LEU A 57 5.53 1.62 0.57
CA LEU A 57 5.27 1.29 1.98
C LEU A 57 6.53 0.79 2.71
N VAL A 58 7.35 -0.04 2.06
CA VAL A 58 8.61 -0.56 2.61
C VAL A 58 9.63 0.55 2.78
N GLU A 59 9.82 1.40 1.77
CA GLU A 59 10.71 2.55 1.88
C GLU A 59 10.27 3.53 2.97
N ALA A 60 8.95 3.77 3.07
CA ALA A 60 8.39 4.61 4.11
C ALA A 60 8.61 4.05 5.52
N ALA A 61 8.42 2.75 5.71
CA ALA A 61 8.67 2.09 6.99
C ALA A 61 10.15 2.17 7.37
N ASN A 62 11.06 1.91 6.43
CA ASN A 62 12.51 2.02 6.65
C ASN A 62 12.97 3.45 6.95
N GLY A 63 12.29 4.45 6.37
CA GLY A 63 12.57 5.86 6.57
C GLY A 63 11.83 6.52 7.74
N ASN A 64 11.04 5.76 8.53
CA ASN A 64 10.14 6.30 9.56
C ASN A 64 9.24 7.44 9.04
N ALA A 65 8.77 7.33 7.80
CA ALA A 65 7.94 8.35 7.18
C ALA A 65 6.55 8.41 7.83
N ALA A 66 5.98 9.62 7.92
CA ALA A 66 4.60 9.79 8.36
C ALA A 66 3.62 9.20 7.31
N ALA A 67 2.55 8.57 7.78
CA ALA A 67 1.50 8.00 6.92
C ALA A 67 0.95 8.99 5.87
N MET A 68 0.83 10.27 6.23
CA MET A 68 0.38 11.32 5.31
C MET A 68 1.37 11.55 4.14
N ASN A 69 2.68 11.39 4.38
CA ASN A 69 3.68 11.51 3.32
C ASN A 69 3.60 10.32 2.36
N VAL A 70 3.34 9.11 2.88
CA VAL A 70 3.10 7.92 2.07
C VAL A 70 1.86 8.10 1.19
N PHE A 71 0.76 8.56 1.78
CA PHE A 71 -0.47 8.85 1.06
C PHE A 71 -0.23 9.82 -0.11
N ARG A 72 0.45 10.93 0.14
CA ARG A 72 0.78 11.91 -0.92
C ARG A 72 1.69 11.32 -1.99
N ARG A 73 2.68 10.51 -1.59
CA ARG A 73 3.62 9.88 -2.52
C ARG A 73 2.93 8.89 -3.45
N LEU A 74 1.96 8.12 -2.96
CA LEU A 74 1.16 7.22 -3.79
C LEU A 74 0.35 7.98 -4.85
N LEU A 75 -0.30 9.09 -4.47
CA LEU A 75 -1.03 9.93 -5.42
C LEU A 75 -0.11 10.61 -6.44
N LEU A 76 1.09 10.99 -6.04
CA LEU A 76 2.08 11.56 -6.96
C LEU A 76 2.56 10.53 -7.97
N LEU A 77 2.81 9.29 -7.55
CA LEU A 77 3.24 8.22 -8.45
C LEU A 77 2.15 7.89 -9.48
N GLU A 78 0.88 7.83 -9.05
CA GLU A 78 -0.25 7.65 -9.97
C GLU A 78 -0.35 8.77 -11.02
N ALA A 79 -0.03 10.00 -10.63
CA ALA A 79 -0.10 11.17 -11.52
C ALA A 79 1.07 11.27 -12.50
N VAL A 80 2.13 10.46 -12.34
CA VAL A 80 3.30 10.46 -13.23
C VAL A 80 3.09 9.33 -14.24
N PRO A 81 2.73 9.63 -15.51
CA PRO A 81 2.70 8.61 -16.54
C PRO A 81 4.10 8.03 -16.72
N ASP A 82 4.13 6.71 -16.92
CA ASP A 82 5.26 5.75 -16.92
C ASP A 82 6.46 6.05 -17.86
N GLU A 83 6.66 7.27 -18.33
CA GLU A 83 7.71 7.62 -19.29
C GLU A 83 9.13 7.69 -18.66
N GLU A 84 9.27 7.74 -17.33
CA GLU A 84 10.57 8.01 -16.69
C GLU A 84 11.24 6.81 -15.97
N PHE A 85 10.55 5.67 -15.80
CA PHE A 85 11.13 4.49 -15.13
C PHE A 85 11.85 3.49 -16.06
N ALA A 86 12.03 3.83 -17.34
CA ALA A 86 12.80 3.03 -18.30
C ALA A 86 14.34 3.26 -18.24
N ILE A 87 14.88 3.86 -17.17
CA ILE A 87 16.32 4.09 -17.02
C ILE A 87 16.86 3.18 -15.92
N GLY A 88 17.50 2.07 -16.33
CA GLY A 88 18.51 1.42 -15.48
C GLY A 88 18.33 -0.07 -15.21
N LYS A 89 18.28 -0.91 -16.24
CA LYS A 89 18.85 -2.26 -16.13
C LYS A 89 20.18 -2.30 -16.90
N PRO A 90 21.34 -2.33 -16.22
CA PRO A 90 22.59 -2.64 -16.90
C PRO A 90 22.54 -4.10 -17.38
N ARG A 91 22.90 -4.30 -18.65
CA ARG A 91 23.22 -5.62 -19.21
C ARG A 91 24.46 -6.19 -18.57
#